data_AF-A0A2V6UGK7-F1
#
_entry.id   AF-A0A2V6UGK7-F1
#
_cell.length_a   1.000
_cell.length_b   1.000
_cell.length_c   1.000
_cell.angle_alpha   90.00
_cell.angle_beta   90.00
_cell.angle_gamma   90.00
#
_symmetry.space_group_name_H-M   'P 1'
#
loop_
_entity.id
_entity.type
_entity.pdbx_description
1 polymer ?
#
loop_
_entity_poly.entity_id
_entity_poly.type
_entity_poly.pdbx_seq_one_letter_code
_entity_poly.pdbx_strand_id
1 'polypeptide(L)' 'MTCREAIDVLADYLDGTMPSDVAAELERHLAECAPCRAYLATYRKTRELGTTAARVEMPEEMQVRLRRFLIDRLRAV' A
#
# COMPACT_ATOMS: atom_id res chain seq x y z
N MET A 1 13.47 -13.41 -10.37
CA MET A 1 14.12 -12.32 -9.62
C MET A 1 14.84 -12.85 -8.40
N THR A 2 15.95 -12.20 -8.04
CA THR A 2 16.71 -12.39 -6.81
C THR A 2 16.02 -11.72 -5.61
N CYS A 3 16.41 -12.04 -4.38
CA CYS A 3 15.89 -11.36 -3.20
C CYS A 3 16.16 -9.85 -3.20
N ARG A 4 17.28 -9.42 -3.80
CA ARG A 4 17.61 -8.00 -3.91
C ARG A 4 16.63 -7.27 -4.83
N GLU A 5 16.44 -7.80 -6.03
CA GLU A 5 15.46 -7.27 -6.99
C GLU A 5 14.05 -7.27 -6.40
N ALA A 6 13.68 -8.31 -5.66
CA ALA A 6 12.39 -8.38 -4.98
C ALA A 6 12.21 -7.25 -3.95
N ILE A 7 13.24 -6.99 -3.13
CA ILE A 7 13.23 -5.92 -2.12
C ILE A 7 13.14 -4.54 -2.79
N ASP A 8 13.89 -4.32 -3.87
CA ASP A 8 13.96 -3.04 -4.57
C ASP A 8 12.59 -2.58 -5.11
N VAL A 9 11.69 -3.53 -5.41
CA VAL A 9 10.36 -3.25 -5.98
C VAL A 9 9.21 -3.33 -4.98
N LEU A 10 9.46 -3.59 -3.69
CA LEU A 10 8.39 -3.77 -2.70
C LEU A 10 7.55 -2.52 -2.45
N ALA A 11 8.15 -1.33 -2.60
CA ALA A 11 7.43 -0.07 -2.45
C ALA A 11 6.32 0.05 -3.50
N ASP A 12 6.69 -0.08 -4.78
CA ASP A 12 5.78 -0.01 -5.92
C ASP A 12 4.72 -1.12 -5.89
N TYR A 13 5.11 -2.33 -5.43
CA TYR A 13 4.17 -3.43 -5.26
C TYR A 13 3.06 -3.10 -4.26
N LEU A 14 3.42 -2.50 -3.14
CA LEU A 14 2.44 -2.11 -2.11
C LEU A 14 1.61 -0.89 -2.51
N ASP A 15 2.16 -0.02 -3.37
CA ASP A 15 1.43 1.14 -3.91
C ASP A 15 0.55 0.77 -5.12
N GLY A 16 0.68 -0.46 -5.64
CA GLY A 16 -0.09 -0.95 -6.78
C GLY A 16 0.28 -0.26 -8.10
N THR A 17 1.48 0.30 -8.19
CA THR A 17 1.95 1.11 -9.32
C THR A 17 2.81 0.32 -10.32
N MET A 18 3.02 -0.96 -10.05
CA MET A 18 3.91 -1.82 -10.83
C MET A 18 3.24 -2.41 -12.06
N PRO A 19 3.97 -2.59 -13.18
CA PRO A 19 3.52 -3.41 -14.31
C PRO A 19 3.11 -4.83 -13.88
N SER A 20 2.06 -5.36 -14.49
CA SER A 20 1.46 -6.65 -14.08
C SER A 20 2.39 -7.85 -14.22
N ASP A 21 3.28 -7.83 -15.21
CA ASP A 21 4.29 -8.86 -15.46
C ASP A 21 5.35 -8.91 -14.34
N VAL A 22 5.82 -7.74 -13.90
CA VAL A 22 6.78 -7.62 -12.79
C VAL A 22 6.13 -8.00 -11.46
N ALA A 23 4.87 -7.60 -11.24
CA ALA A 23 4.11 -7.99 -10.05
C ALA A 23 3.96 -9.52 -9.98
N ALA A 24 3.63 -10.17 -11.09
CA ALA A 24 3.52 -11.63 -11.15
C ALA A 24 4.86 -12.33 -10.88
N GLU A 25 5.99 -11.75 -11.31
CA GLU A 25 7.33 -12.28 -10.98
C GLU A 25 7.65 -12.18 -9.49
N LEU A 26 7.34 -11.03 -8.88
CA LEU A 26 7.48 -10.83 -7.44
C LEU A 26 6.61 -11.79 -6.63
N GLU A 27 5.36 -11.99 -7.03
CA GLU A 27 4.45 -12.92 -6.36
C GLU A 27 4.98 -14.35 -6.40
N ARG A 28 5.52 -14.81 -7.54
CA ARG A 28 6.20 -16.11 -7.64
C ARG A 28 7.37 -16.21 -6.67
N HIS A 29 8.22 -15.18 -6.61
CA HIS A 29 9.34 -15.16 -5.67
C HIS A 29 8.86 -15.21 -4.21
N LEU A 30 7.85 -14.41 -3.86
CA LEU A 30 7.28 -14.38 -2.52
C LEU A 30 6.62 -15.71 -2.14
N ALA A 31 6.09 -16.48 -3.09
CA ALA A 31 5.53 -17.80 -2.81
C ALA A 31 6.61 -18.80 -2.31
N GLU A 32 7.83 -18.70 -2.83
CA GLU A 32 8.90 -19.66 -2.56
C GLU A 32 9.92 -19.16 -1.51
N CYS A 33 10.06 -17.85 -1.34
CA CYS A 33 11.10 -17.24 -0.49
C CYS A 33 10.56 -16.76 0.87
N ALA A 34 10.73 -17.58 1.91
CA ALA A 34 10.35 -17.22 3.28
C ALA A 34 11.05 -15.94 3.81
N PRO A 35 12.35 -15.69 3.57
CA PRO A 35 12.99 -14.44 3.98
C PRO A 35 12.35 -13.19 3.39
N CYS A 36 12.01 -13.20 2.09
CA CYS A 36 11.36 -12.05 1.45
C CYS A 36 9.93 -11.82 1.95
N ARG A 37 9.19 -12.89 2.28
CA ARG A 37 7.89 -12.75 2.98
C ARG A 37 8.04 -12.09 4.35
N ALA A 38 9.05 -12.51 5.13
CA ALA A 38 9.34 -11.90 6.42
C ALA A 38 9.74 -10.42 6.28
N TYR A 39 10.56 -10.10 5.29
CA TYR A 39 10.94 -8.72 5.00
C TYR A 39 9.72 -7.87 4.60
N LEU A 40 8.84 -8.38 3.73
CA LEU A 40 7.60 -7.72 3.34
C LEU A 40 6.70 -7.43 4.55
N ALA A 41 6.59 -8.37 5.50
CA ALA A 41 5.84 -8.17 6.73
C ALA A 41 6.42 -7.01 7.57
N THR A 42 7.75 -6.97 7.74
CA THR A 42 8.44 -5.87 8.41
C THR A 42 8.22 -4.54 7.69
N TYR A 43 8.34 -4.52 6.37
CA TYR A 43 8.15 -3.31 5.57
C TYR A 43 6.72 -2.75 5.70
N ARG A 44 5.70 -3.62 5.66
CA ARG A 44 4.31 -3.24 5.94
C ARG A 44 4.17 -2.62 7.32
N LYS A 45 4.79 -3.22 8.34
CA LYS A 45 4.75 -2.67 9.70
C LYS A 45 5.42 -1.31 9.82
N THR A 46 6.57 -1.14 9.17
CA THR A 46 7.28 0.15 9.12
C THR A 46 6.41 1.24 8.47
N ARG A 47 5.72 0.94 7.36
CA ARG A 47 4.78 1.89 6.73
C ARG A 47 3.63 2.28 7.66
N GLU A 48 3.02 1.31 8.33
CA GLU A 48 1.94 1.54 9.29
C GLU A 48 2.40 2.47 10.43
N LEU A 49 3.55 2.18 11.03
CA LEU A 49 4.13 2.98 12.11
C LEU A 49 4.46 4.41 11.64
N GLY A 50 5.08 4.55 10.46
CA GLY A 50 5.39 5.85 9.88
C GLY A 50 4.13 6.68 9.58
N THR A 51 3.09 6.03 9.04
CA THR A 51 1.80 6.69 8.75
C THR A 51 1.11 7.14 10.03
N THR A 52 1.17 6.33 11.08
CA THR A 52 0.59 6.65 12.39
C THR A 52 1.33 7.81 13.05
N ALA A 53 2.67 7.79 13.04
CA ALA A 53 3.49 8.85 13.62
C ALA A 53 3.34 10.19 12.89
N ALA A 54 3.15 10.16 11.57
CA ALA A 54 2.95 11.36 10.74
C ALA A 54 1.47 11.73 10.54
N ARG A 55 0.54 11.09 11.26
CA ARG A 55 -0.89 11.30 11.05
C ARG A 55 -1.27 12.71 11.45
N VAL A 56 -1.70 13.50 10.47
CA VAL A 56 -2.34 14.80 10.69
C VAL A 56 -3.85 14.59 10.74
N GLU A 57 -4.51 15.14 11.76
CA GLU A 57 -5.96 15.13 11.81
C GLU A 57 -6.54 15.98 10.68
N MET A 58 -7.50 15.42 9.94
CA MET A 58 -8.21 16.15 8.91
C MET A 58 -9.07 17.25 9.59
N PRO A 59 -8.92 18.53 9.23
CA PRO A 59 -9.76 19.60 9.75
C PRO A 59 -11.25 19.30 9.58
N GLU A 60 -12.05 19.62 10.59
CA GLU A 60 -13.48 19.29 10.65
C GLU A 60 -14.26 19.75 9.41
N GLU A 61 -13.99 20.97 8.92
CA GLU A 61 -14.62 21.50 7.71
C GLU A 61 -14.41 20.59 6.49
N MET A 62 -13.19 20.06 6.32
CA MET A 62 -12.90 19.12 5.24
C MET A 62 -13.64 17.79 5.42
N GLN A 63 -13.75 17.28 6.66
CA GLN A 63 -14.52 16.07 6.94
C GLN A 63 -15.99 16.22 6.56
N VAL A 64 -16.60 17.36 6.92
CA VAL A 64 -18.00 17.68 6.61
C VAL A 64 -18.21 17.77 5.10
N ARG A 65 -17.34 18.51 4.40
CA ARG A 65 -17.43 18.69 2.94
C ARG A 65 -17.28 17.37 2.19
N LEU A 66 -16.30 16.54 2.58
CA LEU A 66 -16.08 15.22 1.97
C LEU A 66 -17.28 14.30 2.20
N ARG A 67 -17.79 14.24 3.44
CA ARG A 67 -18.96 13.42 3.76
C ARG A 67 -20.18 13.80 2.94
N ARG A 68 -20.48 15.10 2.82
CA ARG A 68 -21.58 15.59 1.99
C ARG A 68 -21.42 15.16 0.54
N PHE A 69 -20.24 15.41 -0.03
CA PHE A 69 -19.93 15.03 -1.41
C PHE A 69 -20.13 13.53 -1.69
N LEU A 70 -19.65 12.67 -0.80
CA LEU A 70 -19.78 11.21 -0.96
C LEU A 70 -21.24 10.75 -0.85
N ILE A 71 -22.02 11.30 0.08
CA ILE A 71 -23.46 11.00 0.22
C ILE A 71 -24.22 11.40 -1.05
N ASP A 72 -23.96 12.60 -1.58
CA ASP A 72 -24.64 13.10 -2.78
C ASP A 72 -24.36 12.21 -3.99
N ARG A 73 -23.10 11.74 -4.14
CA ARG A 73 -22.71 10.83 -5.23
C ARG A 73 -23.32 9.44 -5.11
N LEU A 74 -23.38 8.88 -3.90
CA LEU A 74 -23.94 7.54 -3.67
C LEU A 74 -25.47 7.49 -3.82
N ARG A 75 -26.17 8.61 -3.63
CA ARG A 75 -27.62 8.72 -3.86
C ARG A 75 -28.00 8.99 -5.32
N ALA A 76 -27.03 9.35 -6.15
CA ALA A 76 -27.22 9.63 -7.58
C ALA A 76 -27.03 8.38 -8.47
N VAL A 77 -26.79 7.22 -7.85
CA VAL A 77 -26.69 5.88 -8.46
C VAL A 77 -27.89 5.07 -8.02
#